data_AF-A0A314ZDL6-F1
#
_entry.id   AF-A0A314ZDL6-F1
#
_cell.length_a   1.000
_cell.length_b   1.000
_cell.length_c   1.000
_cell.angle_alpha   90.00
_cell.angle_beta   90.00
_cell.angle_gamma   90.00
#
_symmetry.space_group_name_H-M   'P 1'
#
loop_
_entity.id
_entity.type
_entity.pdbx_description
1 polymer ?
#
loop_
_entity_poly.entity_id
_entity_poly.type
_entity_poly.pdbx_seq_one_letter_code
_entity_poly.pdbx_strand_id
1 'polypeptide(L)'
;MEAASVTASSIIRVAALSGSLRKSSYNRGLIRSAIEISKTSINGLQIEYIDISPLPLLNTDLEGEGSFPPAVEAFRQKILEADSILFASPEYNYSLSDDTPTHYFVLMATTCVLIPGVGHEI
;
A
#
# COMPACT_ATOMS: atom_id res chain seq x y z
N MET A 1 33.75 -7.61 -2.80
CA MET A 1 32.77 -8.07 -3.80
C MET A 1 31.76 -8.88 -3.00
N GLU A 2 30.89 -8.18 -2.28
CA GLU A 2 29.94 -8.80 -1.36
C GLU A 2 28.70 -9.14 -2.18
N ALA A 3 28.62 -10.38 -2.65
CA ALA A 3 27.38 -10.90 -3.21
C ALA A 3 26.41 -11.05 -2.04
N ALA A 4 25.44 -10.14 -1.94
CA ALA A 4 24.36 -10.24 -0.96
C ALA A 4 23.59 -11.55 -1.20
N SER A 5 23.76 -12.46 -0.26
CA SER A 5 23.10 -13.76 -0.16
C SER A 5 21.60 -13.57 -0.02
N VAL A 6 20.85 -13.81 -1.09
CA VAL A 6 19.40 -14.04 -1.00
C VAL A 6 19.20 -15.48 -0.55
N THR A 7 19.19 -15.70 0.77
CA THR A 7 18.75 -16.97 1.37
C THR A 7 17.81 -16.73 2.54
N ALA A 8 16.51 -16.71 2.25
CA ALA A 8 15.44 -17.31 3.05
C ALA A 8 14.16 -17.29 2.21
N SER A 9 13.36 -18.35 2.27
CA SER A 9 12.00 -18.38 1.72
C SER A 9 11.07 -17.56 2.63
N SER A 10 11.36 -16.26 2.79
CA SER A 10 10.45 -15.33 3.45
C SER A 10 9.38 -14.94 2.44
N ILE A 11 8.12 -15.18 2.80
CA ILE A 11 6.99 -14.72 2.01
C ILE A 11 7.08 -13.19 1.91
N ILE A 12 7.18 -12.68 0.69
CA ILE A 12 7.10 -11.25 0.38
C ILE A 12 5.63 -10.87 0.38
N ARG A 13 5.24 -10.01 1.32
CA ARG A 13 3.89 -9.47 1.43
C ARG A 13 3.78 -8.18 0.63
N VAL A 14 2.84 -8.14 -0.31
CA VAL A 14 2.62 -7.00 -1.18
C VAL A 14 1.22 -6.44 -0.97
N ALA A 15 1.16 -5.18 -0.55
CA ALA A 15 -0.08 -4.42 -0.48
C ALA A 15 -0.42 -3.84 -1.87
N ALA A 16 -1.52 -4.27 -2.46
CA ALA A 16 -1.98 -3.78 -3.76
C ALA A 16 -3.09 -2.73 -3.63
N LEU A 17 -2.89 -1.59 -4.28
CA LEU A 17 -3.77 -0.42 -4.25
C LEU A 17 -4.25 -0.07 -5.66
N SER A 18 -5.54 0.22 -5.80
CA SER A 18 -6.11 0.70 -7.06
C SER A 18 -6.36 2.21 -6.98
N GLY A 19 -5.78 2.98 -7.91
CA GLY A 19 -6.07 4.40 -8.11
C GLY A 19 -7.44 4.66 -8.76
N SER A 20 -8.42 3.80 -8.52
CA SER A 20 -9.79 4.02 -8.98
C SER A 20 -10.78 3.30 -8.08
N LEU A 21 -11.76 4.05 -7.57
CA LEU A 21 -12.82 3.53 -6.70
C LEU A 21 -13.97 2.87 -7.46
N ARG A 22 -14.10 3.10 -8.77
CA ARG A 22 -15.21 2.58 -9.59
C ARG A 22 -15.24 1.05 -9.55
N LYS A 23 -16.45 0.48 -9.38
CA LYS A 23 -16.67 -0.98 -9.30
C LYS A 23 -16.07 -1.73 -10.50
N SER A 24 -16.19 -1.17 -11.69
CA SER A 24 -15.70 -1.77 -12.96
C SER A 24 -14.33 -1.20 -13.39
N SER A 25 -13.43 -0.90 -12.45
CA SER A 25 -12.07 -0.43 -12.75
C SER A 25 -11.22 -1.54 -13.39
N TYR A 26 -10.63 -1.27 -14.56
CA TYR A 26 -9.64 -2.15 -15.17
C TYR A 26 -8.39 -2.34 -14.31
N ASN A 27 -7.99 -1.31 -13.54
CA ASN A 27 -6.87 -1.42 -12.59
C ASN A 27 -7.16 -2.43 -11.47
N ARG A 28 -8.40 -2.49 -10.99
CA ARG A 28 -8.84 -3.54 -10.06
C ARG A 28 -8.84 -4.92 -10.73
N GLY A 29 -9.11 -4.96 -12.04
CA GLY A 29 -8.91 -6.14 -12.89
C GLY A 29 -7.46 -6.61 -12.95
N LEU A 30 -6.51 -5.70 -13.19
CA LEU A 30 -5.09 -6.00 -13.23
C LEU A 30 -4.56 -6.52 -11.89
N ILE A 31 -4.96 -5.89 -10.77
CA ILE A 31 -4.59 -6.37 -9.43
C ILE A 31 -5.11 -7.79 -9.19
N ARG A 32 -6.37 -8.08 -9.56
CA ARG A 32 -6.92 -9.43 -9.44
C ARG A 32 -6.11 -10.44 -10.24
N SER A 33 -5.74 -10.10 -11.48
CA SER A 33 -4.89 -10.97 -12.29
C SER A 33 -3.50 -11.18 -11.66
N ALA A 34 -2.90 -10.14 -11.09
CA ALA A 34 -1.61 -10.25 -10.40
C ALA A 34 -1.68 -11.16 -9.17
N ILE A 35 -2.76 -11.08 -8.39
CA ILE A 35 -3.00 -11.97 -7.23
C ILE A 35 -3.14 -13.43 -7.68
N GLU A 36 -3.84 -13.69 -8.80
CA GLU A 36 -3.99 -15.06 -9.30
C GLU A 36 -2.65 -15.62 -9.80
N ILE A 37 -1.87 -14.82 -10.54
CA ILE A 37 -0.53 -15.21 -10.99
C ILE A 37 0.41 -15.46 -9.81
N SER A 38 0.33 -14.65 -8.74
CA SER A 38 1.20 -14.85 -7.57
C SER A 38 0.92 -16.20 -6.90
N LYS A 39 -0.36 -16.59 -6.79
CA LYS A 39 -0.76 -17.88 -6.22
C LYS A 39 -0.33 -19.08 -7.07
N THR A 40 -0.40 -18.97 -8.40
CA THR A 40 -0.15 -20.11 -9.29
C THR A 40 1.30 -20.25 -9.71
N SER A 41 2.04 -19.14 -9.80
CA SER A 41 3.28 -19.09 -10.56
C SER A 41 4.47 -18.54 -9.78
N ILE A 42 4.27 -17.94 -8.61
CA ILE A 42 5.33 -17.28 -7.85
C ILE A 42 5.32 -17.76 -6.39
N ASN A 43 6.16 -18.74 -6.09
CA ASN A 43 6.36 -19.20 -4.72
C ASN A 43 6.94 -18.09 -3.85
N GLY A 44 6.36 -17.89 -2.66
CA GLY A 44 6.83 -16.90 -1.71
C GLY A 44 6.36 -15.47 -1.97
N LEU A 45 5.38 -15.26 -2.85
CA LEU A 45 4.75 -13.95 -3.07
C LEU A 45 3.28 -13.96 -2.65
N GLN A 46 2.93 -13.12 -1.69
CA GLN A 46 1.55 -12.93 -1.25
C GLN A 46 1.11 -11.50 -1.55
N ILE A 47 0.12 -11.35 -2.43
CA ILE A 47 -0.46 -10.06 -2.77
C ILE A 47 -1.83 -9.94 -2.10
N GLU A 48 -2.06 -8.87 -1.34
CA GLU A 48 -3.34 -8.52 -0.76
C GLU A 48 -3.88 -7.24 -1.41
N TYR A 49 -5.13 -7.26 -1.89
CA TYR A 49 -5.81 -6.04 -2.29
C TYR A 49 -6.35 -5.29 -1.08
N ILE A 50 -5.96 -4.02 -0.92
CA ILE A 50 -6.46 -3.16 0.13
C ILE A 50 -7.58 -2.26 -0.43
N ASP A 51 -8.78 -2.40 0.11
CA ASP A 51 -9.88 -1.50 -0.20
C ASP A 51 -9.70 -0.16 0.54
N ILE A 52 -9.67 0.89 -0.26
CA ILE A 52 -9.42 2.27 0.14
C ILE A 52 -10.70 3.11 0.11
N SER A 53 -11.82 2.55 -0.36
CA SER A 53 -13.12 3.22 -0.37
C SER A 53 -13.58 3.72 1.01
N PRO A 54 -13.22 3.08 2.14
CA PRO A 54 -13.53 3.58 3.48
C PRO A 54 -12.66 4.75 3.95
N LEU A 55 -11.58 5.09 3.23
CA LEU A 55 -10.68 6.17 3.65
C LEU A 55 -11.37 7.52 3.48
N PRO A 56 -11.34 8.39 4.51
CA PRO A 56 -11.84 9.74 4.37
C PRO A 56 -10.96 10.50 3.38
N LEU A 57 -11.50 11.61 2.85
CA LEU A 57 -10.64 12.60 2.20
C LEU A 57 -9.60 13.08 3.21
N LEU A 58 -8.38 13.30 2.73
CA LEU A 58 -7.30 13.80 3.57
C LEU A 58 -7.75 15.11 4.23
N ASN A 59 -7.74 15.11 5.56
CA ASN A 59 -8.07 16.27 6.36
C ASN A 59 -7.14 16.25 7.58
N THR A 60 -6.19 17.19 7.62
CA THR A 60 -5.20 17.31 8.70
C THR A 60 -5.84 17.70 10.03
N ASP A 61 -7.06 18.24 10.03
CA ASP A 61 -7.80 18.53 11.28
C ASP A 61 -8.30 17.24 11.95
N LEU A 62 -8.36 16.12 11.21
CA LEU A 62 -8.69 14.80 11.76
C LEU A 62 -7.48 14.13 12.41
N GLU A 63 -6.30 14.73 12.33
CA GLU A 63 -5.11 14.32 13.07
C GLU A 63 -5.24 14.88 14.50
N GLY A 64 -5.93 14.13 15.37
CA GLY A 64 -5.91 14.39 16.82
C GLY A 64 -4.55 14.03 17.41
N GLU A 65 -4.35 14.22 18.73
CA GLU A 65 -3.12 13.97 19.54
C GLU A 65 -2.35 12.65 19.20
N GLY A 66 -1.73 12.56 18.02
CA GLY A 66 -1.08 11.35 17.50
C GLY A 66 -2.02 10.22 17.02
N SER A 67 -3.32 10.45 16.77
CA SER A 67 -4.25 9.39 16.36
C SER A 67 -5.03 9.74 15.09
N PHE A 68 -5.23 8.76 14.22
CA PHE A 68 -6.01 8.89 12.99
C PHE A 68 -7.39 8.20 13.10
N PRO A 69 -8.36 8.53 12.22
CA PRO A 69 -9.62 7.80 12.15
C PRO A 69 -9.40 6.28 12.00
N PRO A 70 -10.27 5.42 12.56
CA PRO A 70 -10.04 3.96 12.57
C PRO A 70 -9.78 3.33 11.19
N ALA A 71 -10.43 3.84 10.13
CA ALA A 71 -10.19 3.37 8.76
C ALA A 71 -8.77 3.71 8.26
N VAL A 72 -8.25 4.87 8.64
CA VAL A 72 -6.89 5.30 8.32
C VAL A 72 -5.87 4.48 9.11
N GLU A 73 -6.11 4.22 10.40
CA GLU A 73 -5.23 3.36 11.19
C GLU A 73 -5.17 1.93 10.65
N ALA A 74 -6.33 1.34 10.33
CA ALA A 74 -6.37 0.01 9.73
C ALA A 74 -5.61 -0.05 8.40
N PHE A 75 -5.73 0.99 7.56
CA PHE A 75 -4.96 1.11 6.34
C PHE A 75 -3.46 1.23 6.61
N ARG A 76 -3.06 2.09 7.57
CA ARG A 76 -1.67 2.27 7.99
C ARG A 76 -1.04 0.95 8.44
N GLN A 77 -1.73 0.18 9.28
CA GLN A 77 -1.23 -1.12 9.74
C GLN A 77 -0.99 -2.09 8.58
N LYS A 78 -1.93 -2.18 7.63
CA LYS A 78 -1.74 -3.03 6.43
C LYS A 78 -0.56 -2.61 5.57
N ILE A 79 -0.30 -1.31 5.48
CA ILE A 79 0.86 -0.78 4.75
C ILE A 79 2.17 -1.09 5.49
N LEU A 80 2.20 -0.95 6.82
CA LEU A 80 3.37 -1.27 7.66
C LEU A 80 3.69 -2.77 7.69
N GLU A 81 2.68 -3.63 7.59
CA GLU A 81 2.85 -5.08 7.51
C GLU A 81 3.36 -5.55 6.14
N ALA A 82 3.25 -4.73 5.09
CA ALA A 82 3.67 -5.10 3.75
C ALA A 82 5.16 -4.82 3.52
N ASP A 83 5.85 -5.76 2.87
CA ASP A 83 7.24 -5.60 2.46
C ASP A 83 7.37 -4.75 1.18
N SER A 84 6.28 -4.65 0.40
CA SER A 84 6.24 -3.89 -0.85
C SER A 84 4.82 -3.43 -1.19
N ILE A 85 4.71 -2.42 -2.04
CA ILE A 85 3.43 -1.85 -2.47
C ILE A 85 3.30 -1.93 -3.99
N LEU A 86 2.18 -2.48 -4.46
CA LEU A 86 1.80 -2.55 -5.86
C LEU A 86 0.71 -1.51 -6.15
N PHE A 87 1.04 -0.49 -6.93
CA PHE A 87 0.09 0.58 -7.27
C PHE A 87 -0.40 0.44 -8.72
N ALA A 88 -1.70 0.23 -8.90
CA ALA A 88 -2.35 0.23 -10.22
C ALA A 88 -3.20 1.49 -10.37
N SER A 89 -2.64 2.51 -11.00
CA SER A 89 -3.30 3.79 -11.26
C SER A 89 -3.72 3.89 -12.72
N PRO A 90 -4.93 4.40 -13.01
CA PRO A 90 -5.18 4.98 -14.33
C PRO A 90 -4.31 6.23 -14.51
N GLU A 91 -4.03 6.57 -15.76
CA GLU A 91 -3.53 7.89 -16.14
C GLU A 91 -4.73 8.81 -16.33
N TYR A 92 -4.78 9.90 -15.57
CA TYR A 92 -5.77 10.97 -15.73
C TYR A 92 -5.06 12.28 -16.01
N ASN A 93 -5.34 12.88 -17.18
CA ASN A 93 -4.82 14.20 -17.57
C ASN A 93 -3.28 14.31 -17.51
N TYR A 94 -2.56 13.32 -18.07
CA TYR A 94 -1.10 13.22 -18.04
C TYR A 94 -0.48 13.15 -16.64
N SER A 95 -1.27 12.79 -15.63
CA SER A 95 -0.84 12.63 -14.25
C SER A 95 -1.45 11.39 -13.62
N LEU A 96 -1.00 11.08 -12.41
CA LEU A 96 -1.63 10.08 -11.56
C LEU A 96 -3.04 10.54 -11.17
N SER A 97 -3.92 9.57 -10.92
CA SER A 97 -5.24 9.87 -10.36
C SER A 97 -5.10 10.60 -9.03
N ASP A 98 -5.80 11.72 -8.89
CA ASP A 98 -5.95 12.47 -7.63
C ASP A 98 -6.93 11.78 -6.65
N ASP A 99 -7.03 10.45 -6.74
CA ASP A 99 -7.82 9.68 -5.81
C ASP A 99 -7.04 9.55 -4.48
N THR A 100 -7.79 9.31 -3.40
CA THR A 100 -7.31 9.13 -2.02
C THR A 100 -6.02 8.31 -1.83
N PRO A 101 -5.75 7.20 -2.55
CA PRO A 101 -4.61 6.35 -2.21
C PRO A 101 -3.26 6.97 -2.61
N THR A 102 -3.20 7.83 -3.62
CA THR A 102 -1.95 8.53 -4.01
C THR A 102 -1.55 9.53 -2.92
N HIS A 103 -2.52 10.30 -2.42
CA HIS A 103 -2.33 11.28 -1.36
C HIS A 103 -1.92 10.64 -0.03
N TYR A 104 -2.62 9.57 0.37
CA TYR A 104 -2.27 8.83 1.58
C TYR A 104 -0.93 8.11 1.43
N PHE A 105 -0.58 7.56 0.27
CA PHE A 105 0.72 6.93 0.08
C PHE A 105 1.88 7.92 0.22
N VAL A 106 1.78 9.08 -0.43
CA VAL A 106 2.81 10.14 -0.32
C VAL A 106 2.93 10.62 1.12
N LEU A 107 1.81 10.92 1.79
CA LEU A 107 1.83 11.34 3.19
C LEU A 107 2.38 10.26 4.11
N MET A 108 1.96 9.00 3.97
CA MET A 108 2.45 7.90 4.82
C MET A 108 3.92 7.61 4.58
N ALA A 109 4.40 7.65 3.34
CA ALA A 109 5.83 7.56 3.05
C ALA A 109 6.59 8.72 3.68
N THR A 110 6.09 9.96 3.58
CA THR A 110 6.69 11.13 4.23
C THR A 110 6.65 11.02 5.75
N THR A 111 5.53 10.63 6.37
CA THR A 111 5.38 10.44 7.82
C THR A 111 6.25 9.30 8.33
N CYS A 112 6.36 8.18 7.63
CA CYS A 112 7.30 7.11 8.00
C CYS A 112 8.76 7.57 7.91
N VAL A 113 9.11 8.40 6.92
CA VAL A 113 10.43 9.05 6.83
C VAL A 113 10.62 10.10 7.94
N LEU A 114 9.54 10.77 8.38
CA LEU A 114 9.55 11.76 9.46
C LEU A 114 9.45 11.16 10.87
N ILE A 115 9.16 9.86 11.01
CA ILE A 115 9.26 9.12 12.27
C ILE A 115 10.52 8.22 12.22
N PRO A 116 11.74 8.78 12.25
CA PRO A 116 12.94 7.98 12.48
C PRO A 116 13.03 7.71 14.00
N GLY A 117 12.27 6.75 14.54
CA GLY A 117 12.36 6.54 15.99
C GLY A 117 11.44 5.58 16.72
N VAL A 118 10.76 4.64 16.06
CA VAL A 118 10.18 3.49 16.78
C VAL A 118 10.72 2.20 16.16
N GLY A 119 12.05 2.13 16.13
CA GLY A 119 12.78 0.88 15.93
C GLY A 119 12.68 0.06 17.21
N HIS A 120 12.17 -1.15 17.05
CA HIS A 120 12.30 -2.23 18.00
C HIS A 120 13.79 -2.44 18.30
N GLU A 121 14.22 -2.17 19.53
CA GLU A 121 15.55 -2.51 20.04
C GLU A 121 15.38 -3.71 20.99
N ILE A 122 16.06 -4.81 20.62
CA ILE A 122 16.34 -6.09 21.32
C ILE A 122 15.18 -6.96 21.86
#